data_AF-A0A354IGP2-F1
#
_entry.id   AF-A0A354IGP2-F1
#
_cell.length_a   1.000
_cell.length_b   1.000
_cell.length_c   1.000
_cell.angle_alpha   90.00
_cell.angle_beta   90.00
_cell.angle_gamma   90.00
#
_symmetry.space_group_name_H-M   'P 1'
#
loop_
_entity.id
_entity.type
_entity.pdbx_description
1 polymer ?
#
loop_
_entity_poly.entity_id
_entity_poly.type
_entity_poly.pdbx_seq_one_letter_code
_entity_poly.pdbx_strand_id
1 'polypeptide(L)'
;MLDFLKKKPKPQDKQETRGSQVCAIIPAAGSSRRMGSNKLLMELCGQPVLCRTLRVFDACDLIDGIVLVCRAGERETYAALCAEWGIRKPG
;
A
#
# COMPACT_ATOMS: atom_id res chain seq x y z
N MET A 1 28.98 29.95 -32.05
CA MET A 1 28.10 31.09 -31.66
C MET A 1 26.92 31.12 -32.63
N LEU A 2 25.82 30.41 -32.46
CA LEU A 2 25.17 29.84 -31.28
C LEU A 2 24.96 28.31 -31.42
N ASP A 3 25.61 27.55 -30.54
CA ASP A 3 25.30 26.15 -30.23
C ASP A 3 24.08 26.03 -29.28
N PHE A 4 23.13 26.97 -29.31
CA PHE A 4 22.28 27.27 -28.16
C PHE A 4 20.85 26.69 -28.15
N LEU A 5 20.28 26.15 -29.24
CA LEU A 5 18.85 25.69 -29.19
C LEU A 5 18.60 24.31 -29.82
N LYS A 6 19.51 23.35 -29.61
CA LYS A 6 19.19 21.92 -29.66
C LYS A 6 18.58 21.48 -28.33
N LYS A 7 17.25 21.37 -28.25
CA LYS A 7 16.52 20.23 -27.64
C LYS A 7 15.01 20.48 -27.68
N LYS A 8 14.29 19.64 -28.42
CA LYS A 8 12.84 19.46 -28.23
C LYS A 8 12.61 18.92 -26.81
N PRO A 9 11.68 19.46 -26.01
CA PRO A 9 11.32 18.84 -24.75
C PRO A 9 10.69 17.49 -25.07
N LYS A 10 11.32 16.43 -24.58
CA LYS A 10 10.78 15.08 -24.60
C LYS A 10 9.74 14.99 -23.47
N PRO A 11 8.49 14.57 -23.71
CA PRO A 11 7.61 14.14 -22.62
C PRO A 11 8.18 12.83 -22.10
N GLN A 12 8.99 12.92 -21.05
CA GLN A 12 9.64 11.79 -20.39
C GLN A 12 9.47 11.95 -18.90
N ASP A 13 8.31 11.51 -18.39
CA ASP A 13 8.17 11.01 -17.04
C ASP A 13 9.00 9.71 -16.94
N LYS A 14 10.32 9.86 -16.98
CA LYS A 14 11.23 8.84 -16.49
C LYS A 14 11.32 9.10 -15.01
N GLN A 15 10.68 8.24 -14.23
CA GLN A 15 10.94 8.11 -12.80
C GLN A 15 12.45 8.14 -12.60
N GLU A 16 13.00 9.26 -12.15
CA GLU A 16 14.31 9.28 -11.52
C GLU A 16 14.25 8.21 -10.45
N THR A 17 15.15 7.24 -10.50
CA THR A 17 15.25 6.20 -9.47
C THR A 17 15.44 6.93 -8.14
N ARG A 18 14.36 7.08 -7.36
CA ARG A 18 14.48 7.51 -5.97
C ARG A 18 15.47 6.54 -5.33
N GLY A 19 16.57 7.06 -4.79
CA GLY A 19 17.53 6.22 -4.07
C GLY A 19 16.79 5.46 -2.96
N SER A 20 17.08 4.17 -2.84
CA SER A 20 16.51 3.21 -1.87
C SER A 20 14.97 3.03 -1.90
N GLN A 21 14.51 1.77 -1.92
CA GLN A 21 13.09 1.44 -1.76
C GLN A 21 12.60 1.73 -0.33
N VAL A 22 11.40 2.27 -0.20
CA VAL A 22 10.72 2.55 1.06
C VAL A 22 9.47 1.68 1.18
N CYS A 23 9.46 0.78 2.18
CA CYS A 23 8.32 -0.09 2.46
C CYS A 23 7.67 0.23 3.81
N ALA A 24 6.34 0.15 3.86
CA ALA A 24 5.57 0.22 5.10
C ALA A 24 5.32 -1.19 5.66
N ILE A 25 5.62 -1.43 6.93
CA ILE A 25 5.29 -2.70 7.61
C ILE A 25 4.04 -2.47 8.45
N ILE A 26 2.98 -3.24 8.17
CA ILE A 26 1.70 -3.14 8.88
C ILE A 26 1.48 -4.41 9.70
N PRO A 27 1.68 -4.37 11.03
CA PRO A 27 1.42 -5.51 11.89
C PRO A 27 -0.08 -5.74 12.08
N ALA A 28 -0.59 -6.83 11.51
CA ALA A 28 -2.00 -7.23 11.52
C ALA A 28 -2.23 -8.64 12.13
N ALA A 29 -1.21 -9.26 12.73
CA ALA A 29 -1.29 -10.60 13.32
C ALA A 29 -1.91 -10.64 14.75
N GLY A 30 -2.43 -9.52 15.24
CA GLY A 30 -2.99 -9.40 16.59
C GLY A 30 -4.36 -10.09 16.71
N SER A 31 -4.56 -10.91 17.74
CA SER A 31 -5.74 -11.77 17.90
C SER A 31 -7.05 -11.06 18.27
N SER A 32 -7.04 -9.73 18.43
CA SER A 32 -8.22 -8.94 18.83
C SER A 32 -8.94 -9.45 20.09
N ARG A 33 -8.21 -10.10 21.01
CA ARG A 33 -8.77 -10.81 22.18
C ARG A 33 -9.74 -9.99 23.03
N ARG A 34 -9.47 -8.70 23.26
CA ARG A 34 -10.35 -7.81 24.03
C ARG A 34 -11.61 -7.40 23.28
N MET A 35 -11.55 -7.40 21.94
CA MET A 35 -12.67 -7.06 21.07
C MET A 35 -13.59 -8.26 20.82
N GLY A 36 -13.09 -9.49 21.02
CA GLY A 36 -13.85 -10.73 20.87
C GLY A 36 -13.99 -11.24 19.43
N SER A 37 -13.81 -10.36 18.44
CA SER A 37 -13.82 -10.70 17.00
C SER A 37 -12.63 -10.06 16.28
N ASN A 38 -12.35 -10.49 15.05
CA ASN A 38 -11.29 -9.89 14.25
C ASN A 38 -11.63 -8.44 13.88
N LYS A 39 -11.06 -7.49 14.62
CA LYS A 39 -11.34 -6.06 14.45
C LYS A 39 -10.90 -5.48 13.12
N LEU A 40 -9.98 -6.15 12.42
CA LEU A 40 -9.45 -5.69 11.14
C LEU A 40 -10.44 -5.90 10.00
N LEU A 41 -11.33 -6.90 10.15
CA LEU A 41 -12.42 -7.19 9.21
C LEU A 41 -13.70 -6.44 9.55
N MET A 42 -13.84 -5.93 10.78
CA MET A 42 -15.00 -5.12 11.14
C MET A 42 -15.04 -3.83 10.32
N GLU A 43 -16.24 -3.44 9.95
CA GLU A 43 -16.47 -2.24 9.17
C GLU A 43 -16.62 -1.01 10.07
N LEU A 44 -15.97 0.08 9.66
CA LEU A 44 -16.21 1.42 10.17
C LEU A 44 -16.71 2.27 9.01
N CYS A 45 -17.98 2.68 9.08
CA CYS A 45 -18.66 3.42 8.01
C CYS A 45 -18.66 2.66 6.67
N GLY A 46 -18.95 1.34 6.70
CA GLY A 46 -19.03 0.50 5.50
C GLY A 46 -17.68 0.11 4.89
N GLN A 47 -16.58 0.33 5.60
CA GLN A 47 -15.24 -0.05 5.15
C GLN A 47 -14.50 -0.84 6.24
N PRO A 48 -13.92 -2.02 5.91
CA PRO A 48 -13.07 -2.75 6.83
C PRO A 48 -11.93 -1.90 7.37
N VAL A 49 -11.69 -1.99 8.68
CA VAL A 49 -10.64 -1.21 9.37
C VAL A 49 -9.26 -1.43 8.73
N LEU A 50 -8.96 -2.65 8.28
CA LEU A 50 -7.71 -2.95 7.58
C LEU A 50 -7.58 -2.15 6.28
N CYS A 51 -8.61 -2.18 5.44
CA CYS A 51 -8.64 -1.47 4.16
C CYS A 51 -8.49 0.05 4.34
N ARG A 52 -9.06 0.60 5.42
CA ARG A 52 -8.91 2.03 5.73
C ARG A 52 -7.45 2.41 5.93
N THR A 53 -6.69 1.55 6.62
CA THR A 53 -5.24 1.74 6.82
C THR A 53 -4.49 1.55 5.51
N LEU A 54 -4.72 0.43 4.82
CA LEU A 54 -3.98 0.06 3.61
C LEU A 54 -4.09 1.12 2.50
N ARG A 55 -5.28 1.71 2.30
CA ARG A 55 -5.48 2.74 1.27
C ARG A 55 -4.64 3.99 1.48
N VAL A 56 -4.35 4.36 2.72
CA VAL A 56 -3.50 5.52 3.02
C VAL A 56 -2.06 5.26 2.57
N PHE A 57 -1.53 4.08 2.85
CA PHE A 57 -0.18 3.70 2.41
C PHE A 57 -0.11 3.43 0.90
N ASP A 58 -1.15 2.82 0.32
CA ASP A 58 -1.23 2.58 -1.12
C ASP A 58 -1.18 3.88 -1.93
N ALA A 59 -1.90 4.90 -1.47
CA ALA A 59 -1.97 6.23 -2.10
C ALA A 59 -0.74 7.11 -1.83
N CYS A 60 0.18 6.71 -0.95
CA CYS A 60 1.37 7.50 -0.63
C CYS A 60 2.47 7.31 -1.68
N ASP A 61 2.85 8.39 -2.37
CA ASP A 61 3.89 8.39 -3.41
C ASP A 61 5.30 8.12 -2.87
N LEU A 62 5.51 8.21 -1.55
CA LEU A 62 6.78 7.89 -0.90
C LEU A 62 6.90 6.42 -0.48
N ILE A 63 5.80 5.65 -0.55
CA ILE A 63 5.77 4.24 -0.19
C ILE A 63 5.75 3.41 -1.47
N ASP A 64 6.78 2.59 -1.66
CA ASP A 64 6.94 1.72 -2.82
C ASP A 64 6.23 0.38 -2.62
N GLY A 65 6.08 -0.07 -1.37
CA GLY A 65 5.47 -1.36 -1.03
C GLY A 65 4.91 -1.41 0.40
N ILE A 66 3.99 -2.35 0.63
CA ILE A 66 3.37 -2.63 1.92
C ILE A 66 3.62 -4.09 2.30
N VAL A 67 4.30 -4.34 3.41
CA VAL A 67 4.42 -5.68 3.98
C VAL A 67 3.32 -5.87 5.03
N LEU A 68 2.31 -6.67 4.70
CA LEU A 68 1.20 -6.96 5.61
C LEU A 68 1.49 -8.21 6.45
N VAL A 69 1.83 -8.01 7.72
CA VAL A 69 2.15 -9.12 8.62
C VAL A 69 0.87 -9.69 9.21
N CYS A 70 0.56 -10.95 8.94
CA CYS A 70 -0.65 -11.62 9.42
C CYS A 70 -0.36 -13.02 9.96
N ARG A 71 -1.35 -13.64 10.62
CA ARG A 71 -1.28 -15.05 11.00
C ARG A 71 -1.44 -15.92 9.75
N ALA A 72 -0.86 -17.12 9.74
CA ALA A 72 -0.94 -18.02 8.59
C ALA A 72 -2.38 -18.27 8.11
N GLY A 73 -3.33 -18.48 9.03
CA GLY A 73 -4.74 -18.70 8.69
C GLY A 73 -5.55 -17.44 8.31
N GLU A 74 -4.93 -16.26 8.28
CA GLU A 74 -5.57 -15.01 7.86
C GLU A 74 -5.08 -14.52 6.50
N ARG A 75 -4.06 -15.19 5.92
CA ARG A 75 -3.38 -14.75 4.70
C ARG A 75 -4.35 -14.64 3.53
N GLU A 76 -5.13 -15.68 3.26
CA GLU A 76 -6.07 -15.74 2.14
C GLU A 76 -7.18 -14.71 2.32
N THR A 77 -7.72 -14.58 3.53
CA THR A 77 -8.75 -13.59 3.86
C THR A 77 -8.27 -12.17 3.59
N TYR A 78 -7.06 -11.82 4.05
CA TYR A 78 -6.52 -10.49 3.84
C TYR A 78 -6.11 -10.25 2.38
N ALA A 79 -5.61 -11.28 1.68
CA ALA A 79 -5.33 -11.18 0.25
C ALA A 79 -6.61 -10.90 -0.57
N ALA A 80 -7.70 -11.62 -0.27
CA ALA A 80 -9.00 -11.38 -0.90
C ALA A 80 -9.50 -9.95 -0.61
N LEU A 81 -9.37 -9.50 0.64
CA LEU A 81 -9.77 -8.16 1.04
C LEU A 81 -8.95 -7.06 0.32
N CYS A 82 -7.64 -7.26 0.17
CA CYS A 82 -6.79 -6.37 -0.62
C CYS A 82 -7.22 -6.27 -2.08
N ALA A 83 -7.55 -7.42 -2.70
CA ALA A 83 -8.03 -7.46 -4.08
C ALA A 83 -9.38 -6.76 -4.25
N GLU A 84 -10.33 -7.04 -3.36
CA GLU A 84 -11.66 -6.43 -3.36
C GLU A 84 -11.59 -4.89 -3.23
N TRP A 85 -10.68 -4.39 -2.38
CA TRP A 85 -10.53 -2.96 -2.11
C TRP A 85 -9.48 -2.26 -2.99
N GLY A 86 -8.93 -2.95 -4.00
CA GLY A 86 -8.01 -2.38 -4.97
C GLY A 86 -6.69 -1.89 -4.37
N ILE A 87 -6.15 -2.60 -3.37
CA ILE A 87 -4.83 -2.32 -2.81
C ILE A 87 -3.77 -2.83 -3.80
N ARG A 88 -2.92 -1.94 -4.31
CA ARG A 88 -2.00 -2.18 -5.44
C ARG A 88 -0.57 -2.44 -5.03
N LYS A 89 -0.19 -2.02 -3.82
CA LYS A 89 1.16 -2.20 -3.25
C LYS A 89 1.29 -3.33 -2.19
N PRO A 90 0.46 -4.39 -2.13
CA PRO A 90 0.69 -5.44 -1.14
C PRO A 90 1.90 -6.30 -1.53
N GLY A 91 2.75 -6.56 -0.55
CA GLY A 91 3.89 -7.49 -0.59
C GLY A 91 3.74 -8.61 0.44
#